data_AF-A0A7C8CNC3-F1
#
_entry.id   AF-A0A7C8CNC3-F1
#
_cell.length_a   1.000
_cell.length_b   1.000
_cell.length_c   1.000
_cell.angle_alpha   90.00
_cell.angle_beta   90.00
_cell.angle_gamma   90.00
#
_symmetry.space_group_name_H-M   'P 1'
#
loop_
_entity.id
_entity.type
_entity.pdbx_description
1 polymer ?
#
loop_
_entity_poly.entity_id
_entity_poly.type
_entity_poly.pdbx_seq_one_letter_code
_entity_poly.pdbx_strand_id
1 'polypeptide(L)'
;MAYLKAFAQREGHARVPSSHTEVDFNLGRWVSHRRENFKNGKLAEKRIAELEALKSWVWDPIEADYQKGLAYLKAFIGREGHARVPQRHTEGDFHLGNWASSRRMDFKKGKLSEERIADLTALKDWVWEA
;
A
#
# COMPACT_ATOMS: atom_id res chain seq x y z
N MET A 1 10.84 4.03 -19.34
CA MET A 1 9.81 5.01 -18.93
C MET A 1 8.58 5.03 -19.83
N ALA A 2 8.70 4.90 -21.17
CA ALA A 2 7.53 4.88 -22.06
C ALA A 2 6.50 3.80 -21.69
N TYR A 3 6.93 2.55 -21.48
CA TYR A 3 6.03 1.45 -21.07
C TYR A 3 5.34 1.70 -19.73
N LEU A 4 6.06 2.23 -18.73
CA LEU A 4 5.44 2.56 -17.43
C LEU A 4 4.42 3.69 -17.55
N LYS A 5 4.70 4.72 -18.36
CA LYS A 5 3.76 5.81 -18.64
C LYS A 5 2.49 5.31 -19.32
N ALA A 6 2.64 4.48 -20.35
CA ALA A 6 1.51 3.89 -21.06
C ALA A 6 0.67 2.99 -20.13
N PHE A 7 1.32 2.16 -19.32
CA PHE A 7 0.65 1.34 -18.31
C PHE A 7 -0.13 2.20 -17.31
N ALA A 8 0.52 3.22 -16.73
CA ALA A 8 -0.11 4.10 -15.75
C ALA A 8 -1.29 4.91 -16.33
N GLN A 9 -1.22 5.29 -17.61
CA GLN A 9 -2.31 5.96 -18.31
C GLN A 9 -3.49 5.01 -18.57
N ARG A 10 -3.21 3.76 -18.94
CA ARG A 10 -4.23 2.73 -19.24
C ARG A 10 -4.94 2.23 -17.98
N GLU A 11 -4.17 1.91 -16.94
CA GLU A 11 -4.66 1.29 -15.71
C GLU A 11 -5.00 2.31 -14.61
N GLY A 12 -4.65 3.59 -14.81
CA GLY A 12 -4.81 4.64 -13.81
C GLY A 12 -3.85 4.54 -12.62
N HIS A 13 -2.96 3.53 -12.59
CA HIS A 13 -2.00 3.32 -11.51
C HIS A 13 -0.63 2.79 -12.00
N ALA A 14 0.43 2.99 -11.21
CA ALA A 14 1.76 2.41 -11.48
C ALA A 14 2.04 1.12 -10.69
N ARG A 15 0.99 0.39 -10.28
CA ARG A 15 1.09 -0.89 -9.56
C ARG A 15 1.21 -2.03 -10.56
N VAL A 16 2.39 -2.16 -11.15
CA VAL A 16 2.66 -3.20 -12.14
C VAL A 16 2.90 -4.55 -11.45
N PRO A 17 2.15 -5.62 -11.79
CA PRO A 17 2.41 -6.97 -11.30
C PRO A 17 3.82 -7.44 -11.68
N SER A 18 4.49 -8.23 -10.82
CA SER A 18 5.89 -8.65 -11.03
C SER A 18 6.11 -9.47 -12.31
N SER A 19 5.09 -10.19 -12.77
CA SER A 19 5.10 -10.98 -14.01
C SER A 19 4.64 -10.20 -15.25
N HIS A 20 4.17 -8.95 -15.10
CA HIS A 20 3.62 -8.18 -16.21
C HIS A 20 4.69 -7.82 -17.24
N THR A 21 4.37 -8.12 -18.49
CA THR A 21 5.24 -7.86 -19.64
C THR A 21 4.49 -6.99 -20.63
N GLU A 22 5.12 -5.88 -21.05
CA GLU A 22 4.64 -5.03 -22.13
C GLU A 22 5.42 -5.40 -23.39
N VAL A 23 4.74 -6.00 -24.36
CA VAL A 23 5.38 -6.59 -25.56
C VAL A 23 6.42 -7.63 -25.13
N ASP A 24 7.71 -7.35 -25.30
CA ASP A 24 8.83 -8.22 -24.91
C ASP A 24 9.62 -7.68 -23.70
N PHE A 25 9.07 -6.70 -23.00
CA PHE A 25 9.72 -6.05 -21.87
C PHE A 25 9.02 -6.38 -20.56
N ASN A 26 9.71 -7.09 -19.66
CA ASN A 26 9.19 -7.39 -18.33
C ASN A 26 9.17 -6.13 -17.46
N LEU A 27 8.09 -5.37 -17.58
CA LEU A 27 7.86 -4.12 -16.87
C LEU A 27 7.73 -4.35 -15.37
N GLY A 28 7.11 -5.46 -14.95
CA GLY A 28 6.95 -5.84 -13.56
C GLY A 28 8.28 -5.94 -12.82
N ARG A 29 9.20 -6.76 -13.35
CA ARG A 29 10.55 -6.91 -12.83
C ARG A 29 11.33 -5.60 -12.87
N TRP A 30 11.19 -4.83 -13.95
CA TRP A 30 11.84 -3.52 -14.05
C TRP A 30 11.37 -2.56 -12.95
N VAL A 31 10.06 -2.47 -12.69
CA VAL A 31 9.49 -1.65 -11.61
C VAL A 31 10.00 -2.10 -10.24
N SER A 32 10.00 -3.41 -9.98
CA SER A 32 10.53 -3.97 -8.73
C SER A 32 11.99 -3.60 -8.50
N HIS A 33 12.85 -3.76 -9.52
CA HIS A 33 14.26 -3.36 -9.43
C HIS A 33 14.43 -1.85 -9.20
N ARG A 34 13.53 -0.99 -9.73
CA ARG A 34 13.60 0.46 -9.48
C ARG A 34 13.28 0.79 -8.03
N ARG A 35 12.26 0.17 -7.45
CA ARG A 35 11.90 0.33 -6.03
C ARG A 35 13.01 -0.17 -5.11
N GLU A 36 13.60 -1.32 -5.43
CA GLU A 36 14.74 -1.87 -4.67
C GLU A 36 15.98 -0.96 -4.75
N ASN A 37 16.34 -0.49 -5.96
CA ASN A 37 17.48 0.41 -6.12
C ASN A 37 17.28 1.74 -5.40
N PHE A 38 16.06 2.27 -5.38
CA PHE A 38 15.73 3.47 -4.61
C PHE A 38 15.91 3.24 -3.10
N LYS A 39 15.34 2.16 -2.56
CA LYS A 39 15.50 1.77 -1.15
C LYS A 39 16.97 1.61 -0.75
N ASN A 40 17.80 1.12 -1.67
CA ASN A 40 19.24 0.93 -1.45
C ASN A 40 20.09 2.17 -1.76
N GLY A 41 19.49 3.33 -2.09
CA GLY A 41 20.23 4.56 -2.42
C GLY A 41 21.05 4.49 -3.73
N LYS A 42 20.77 3.51 -4.60
CA LYS A 42 21.51 3.25 -5.84
C LYS A 42 20.94 3.97 -7.07
N LEU A 43 19.88 4.74 -6.90
CA LEU A 43 19.18 5.39 -8.01
C LEU A 43 19.61 6.86 -8.11
N ALA A 44 20.02 7.29 -9.31
CA ALA A 44 20.39 8.69 -9.54
C ALA A 44 19.18 9.62 -9.36
N GLU A 45 19.40 10.82 -8.82
CA GLU A 45 18.36 11.83 -8.55
C GLU A 45 17.47 12.13 -9.76
N LYS A 46 18.08 12.29 -10.95
CA LYS A 46 17.32 12.50 -12.19
C LYS A 46 16.30 11.38 -12.45
N ARG A 47 16.67 10.13 -12.14
CA ARG A 47 15.77 8.98 -12.33
C ARG A 47 14.67 8.93 -11.27
N ILE A 48 14.98 9.34 -10.04
CA ILE A 48 14.00 9.50 -8.96
C ILE A 48 12.95 10.51 -9.40
N ALA A 49 13.38 11.71 -9.81
CA ALA A 49 12.49 12.77 -10.29
C ALA A 49 11.64 12.33 -11.49
N GLU A 50 12.20 11.59 -12.46
CA GLU A 50 11.43 11.04 -13.59
C GLU A 50 10.30 10.09 -13.16
N LEU A 51 10.54 9.27 -12.13
CA LEU A 51 9.56 8.32 -11.62
C LEU A 51 8.50 9.00 -10.76
N GLU A 52 8.91 9.94 -9.90
CA GLU A 52 8.02 10.73 -9.05
C GLU A 52 7.15 11.71 -9.83
N ALA A 53 7.57 12.11 -11.04
CA ALA A 53 6.73 12.88 -11.96
C ALA A 53 5.47 12.12 -12.42
N LEU A 54 5.42 10.79 -12.22
CA LEU A 54 4.20 10.03 -12.44
C LEU A 54 3.31 10.13 -11.20
N LYS A 55 2.15 10.80 -11.33
CA LYS A 55 1.19 11.03 -10.23
C LYS A 55 0.79 9.76 -9.47
N SER A 56 0.75 8.61 -10.14
CA SER A 56 0.37 7.33 -9.55
C SER A 56 1.56 6.48 -9.09
N TRP A 57 2.78 7.01 -9.11
CA TRP A 57 3.97 6.30 -8.67
C TRP A 57 4.07 6.29 -7.15
N VAL A 58 4.37 5.11 -6.62
CA VAL A 58 4.68 4.90 -5.21
C VAL A 58 5.90 4.00 -5.12
N TRP A 59 6.83 4.39 -4.26
CA TRP A 59 8.06 3.64 -4.02
C TRP A 59 7.80 2.35 -3.24
N ASP A 60 6.91 2.40 -2.25
CA ASP A 60 6.46 1.24 -1.50
C ASP A 60 4.93 1.16 -1.53
N PRO A 61 4.35 0.36 -2.45
CA PRO A 61 2.91 0.16 -2.50
C PRO A 61 2.34 -0.48 -1.24
N ILE A 62 3.11 -1.36 -0.58
CA ILE A 62 2.65 -2.09 0.61
C ILE A 62 2.53 -1.10 1.76
N GLU A 63 3.51 -0.23 1.94
CA GLU A 63 3.46 0.82 2.94
C GLU A 63 2.39 1.85 2.63
N ALA A 64 2.24 2.25 1.37
CA ALA A 64 1.16 3.15 0.95
C ALA A 64 -0.24 2.57 1.25
N ASP A 65 -0.48 1.29 0.99
CA ASP A 65 -1.75 0.62 1.31
C ASP A 65 -1.97 0.49 2.83
N TYR A 66 -0.90 0.27 3.59
CA TYR A 66 -0.96 0.26 5.06
C TYR A 66 -1.36 1.63 5.60
N GLN A 67 -0.69 2.70 5.20
CA GLN A 67 -1.00 4.07 5.63
C GLN A 67 -2.41 4.50 5.21
N LYS A 68 -2.84 4.15 3.98
CA LYS A 68 -4.21 4.40 3.50
C LYS A 68 -5.23 3.70 4.41
N GLY A 69 -5.02 2.44 4.73
CA GLY A 69 -5.90 1.68 5.63
C GLY A 69 -5.94 2.24 7.05
N LEU A 70 -4.79 2.65 7.58
CA LEU A 70 -4.70 3.28 8.90
C LEU A 70 -5.48 4.61 8.95
N ALA A 71 -5.35 5.44 7.91
CA ALA A 71 -6.10 6.69 7.80
C ALA A 71 -7.62 6.46 7.75
N TYR A 72 -8.08 5.49 6.94
CA TYR A 72 -9.50 5.14 6.89
C TYR A 72 -10.01 4.57 8.21
N LEU A 73 -9.22 3.75 8.90
CA LEU A 73 -9.59 3.23 10.20
C LEU A 73 -9.72 4.36 11.23
N LYS A 74 -8.79 5.33 11.25
CA LYS A 74 -8.90 6.53 12.09
C LYS A 74 -10.17 7.32 11.80
N ALA A 75 -10.49 7.54 10.52
CA ALA A 75 -11.70 8.24 10.12
C ALA A 75 -12.98 7.48 10.52
N PHE A 76 -13.01 6.16 10.34
CA PHE A 76 -14.10 5.30 10.77
C PHE A 76 -14.32 5.39 12.29
N ILE A 77 -13.26 5.29 13.08
CA ILE A 77 -13.34 5.43 14.55
C ILE A 77 -13.85 6.82 14.95
N GLY A 78 -13.43 7.87 14.25
CA GLY A 78 -13.92 9.22 14.49
C GLY A 78 -15.42 9.38 14.25
N ARG A 79 -15.97 8.65 13.27
CA ARG A 79 -17.39 8.69 12.89
C ARG A 79 -18.28 7.76 13.74
N GLU A 80 -17.85 6.52 13.93
CA GLU A 80 -18.64 5.47 14.58
C GLU A 80 -18.34 5.32 16.08
N GLY A 81 -17.23 5.92 16.55
CA GLY A 81 -16.78 5.87 17.94
C GLY A 81 -16.07 4.59 18.35
N HIS A 82 -15.96 3.59 17.46
CA HIS A 82 -15.35 2.28 17.73
C HIS A 82 -14.53 1.73 16.54
N ALA A 83 -13.61 0.79 16.80
CA ALA A 83 -12.79 0.17 15.74
C ALA A 83 -13.33 -1.19 15.21
N ARG A 84 -14.57 -1.55 15.55
CA ARG A 84 -15.26 -2.76 15.08
C ARG A 84 -15.82 -2.59 13.68
N VAL A 85 -14.94 -2.60 12.69
CA VAL A 85 -15.32 -2.48 11.27
C VAL A 85 -15.99 -3.78 10.78
N PRO A 86 -17.20 -3.74 10.21
CA PRO A 86 -17.83 -4.91 9.59
C PRO A 86 -16.96 -5.49 8.47
N GLN A 87 -16.90 -6.82 8.33
CA GLN A 87 -15.98 -7.49 7.39
C GLN A 87 -16.11 -7.03 5.93
N ARG A 88 -17.33 -6.71 5.48
CA ARG A 88 -17.63 -6.25 4.12
C ARG A 88 -17.63 -4.71 3.97
N HIS A 89 -17.29 -3.97 5.02
CA HIS A 89 -17.28 -2.50 4.98
C HIS A 89 -16.19 -1.98 4.05
N THR A 90 -16.54 -0.96 3.27
CA THR A 90 -15.66 -0.30 2.31
C THR A 90 -15.67 1.21 2.55
N GLU A 91 -14.51 1.84 2.42
CA GLU A 91 -14.34 3.30 2.39
C GLU A 91 -13.86 3.66 0.98
N GLY A 92 -14.77 4.12 0.12
CA GLY A 92 -14.49 4.30 -1.31
C GLY A 92 -14.17 2.97 -2.00
N ASP A 93 -12.97 2.88 -2.57
CA ASP A 93 -12.43 1.67 -3.23
C ASP A 93 -11.71 0.71 -2.25
N PHE A 94 -11.61 1.10 -0.97
CA PHE A 94 -10.80 0.40 0.01
C PHE A 94 -11.63 -0.51 0.92
N HIS A 95 -11.29 -1.81 0.93
CA HIS A 95 -11.99 -2.82 1.72
C HIS A 95 -11.53 -2.80 3.19
N LEU A 96 -11.93 -1.77 3.93
CA LEU A 96 -11.47 -1.51 5.30
C LEU A 96 -11.76 -2.68 6.26
N GLY A 97 -12.92 -3.32 6.14
CA GLY A 97 -13.28 -4.47 6.97
C GLY A 97 -12.33 -5.64 6.81
N ASN A 98 -12.03 -6.00 5.57
CA ASN A 98 -11.07 -7.05 5.24
C ASN A 98 -9.64 -6.67 5.67
N TRP A 99 -9.25 -5.41 5.47
CA TRP A 99 -7.94 -4.90 5.89
C TRP A 99 -7.77 -5.00 7.41
N ALA A 100 -8.73 -4.54 8.20
CA ALA A 100 -8.69 -4.60 9.66
C ALA A 100 -8.64 -6.06 10.16
N SER A 101 -9.45 -6.95 9.57
CA SER A 101 -9.40 -8.39 9.88
C SER A 101 -8.04 -9.01 9.56
N SER A 102 -7.42 -8.62 8.44
CA SER A 102 -6.11 -9.11 8.05
C SER A 102 -5.02 -8.67 9.03
N ARG A 103 -5.07 -7.42 9.53
CA ARG A 103 -4.13 -6.94 10.56
C ARG A 103 -4.23 -7.72 11.87
N ARG A 104 -5.44 -8.06 12.31
CA ARG A 104 -5.64 -8.93 13.49
C ARG A 104 -5.06 -10.33 13.29
N MET A 105 -5.29 -10.92 12.12
CA MET A 105 -4.70 -12.23 11.77
C MET A 105 -3.17 -12.17 11.68
N ASP A 106 -2.61 -11.12 11.09
CA ASP A 106 -1.16 -10.93 10.97
C ASP A 106 -0.50 -10.76 12.34
N PHE A 107 -1.15 -10.05 13.28
CA PHE A 107 -0.73 -9.97 14.67
C PHE A 107 -0.68 -11.34 15.34
N LYS A 108 -1.77 -12.11 15.25
CA LYS A 108 -1.86 -13.47 15.82
C LYS A 108 -0.80 -14.42 15.25
N LYS A 109 -0.38 -14.21 14.00
CA LYS A 109 0.67 -14.98 13.34
C LYS A 109 2.09 -14.43 13.57
N GLY A 110 2.26 -13.36 14.34
CA GLY A 110 3.57 -12.72 14.58
C GLY A 110 4.18 -12.09 13.32
N LYS A 111 3.35 -11.66 12.36
CA LYS A 111 3.78 -11.12 11.06
C LYS A 111 3.79 -9.60 10.97
N LEU A 112 3.23 -8.90 11.97
CA LEU A 112 3.31 -7.44 12.05
C LEU A 112 4.64 -7.01 12.66
N SER A 113 5.21 -5.92 12.13
CA SER A 113 6.32 -5.23 12.78
C SER A 113 5.87 -4.53 14.06
N GLU A 114 6.81 -4.29 14.97
CA GLU A 114 6.55 -3.58 16.24
C GLU A 114 5.93 -2.20 16.01
N GLU A 115 6.40 -1.47 15.01
CA GLU A 115 5.86 -0.17 14.61
C GLU A 115 4.36 -0.26 14.24
N ARG A 116 3.98 -1.24 13.41
CA ARG A 116 2.58 -1.43 13.01
C ARG A 116 1.69 -1.86 14.17
N ILE A 117 2.26 -2.61 15.12
CA ILE A 117 1.56 -2.98 16.36
C ILE A 117 1.32 -1.72 17.20
N ALA A 118 2.33 -0.87 17.35
CA ALA A 118 2.22 0.39 18.09
C ALA A 118 1.18 1.33 17.46
N ASP A 119 1.24 1.53 16.14
CA ASP A 119 0.28 2.35 15.39
C ASP A 119 -1.17 1.94 15.62
N LEU A 120 -1.45 0.64 15.53
CA LEU A 120 -2.81 0.11 15.64
C LEU A 120 -3.28 0.08 17.10
N THR A 121 -2.40 -0.24 18.05
CA THR A 121 -2.72 -0.24 19.49
C THR A 121 -2.98 1.17 20.01
N ALA A 122 -2.39 2.20 19.41
CA ALA A 122 -2.66 3.59 19.76
C ALA A 122 -4.06 4.07 19.34
N LEU A 123 -4.80 3.30 18.52
CA LEU A 123 -6.14 3.66 18.09
C LEU A 123 -7.18 3.38 19.19
N LYS A 124 -8.09 4.33 19.39
CA LYS A 124 -9.21 4.18 20.34
C LYS A 124 -10.06 2.95 20.00
N ASP A 125 -10.36 2.14 21.01
CA ASP A 125 -11.18 0.92 20.91
C ASP A 125 -10.68 -0.13 19.90
N TRP A 126 -9.40 -0.05 19.50
CA TRP A 126 -8.77 -1.12 18.75
C TRP A 126 -8.49 -2.30 19.67
N VAL A 127 -9.05 -3.46 19.31
CA VAL A 127 -8.77 -4.73 19.96
C VAL A 127 -8.29 -5.73 18.92
N TRP A 128 -7.29 -6.52 19.32
CA TRP A 128 -6.68 -7.56 18.49
C TRP A 128 -7.60 -8.79 18.36
N GLU A 129 -8.36 -9.09 19.40
CA GLU A 129 -9.40 -10.12 19.43
C GLU A 129 -10.77 -9.42 19.32
N ALA A 130 -11.24 -9.23 18.07
CA ALA A 130 -12.47 -8.50 17.75
C ALA A 130 -13.49 -9.39 17.02
#